data_AF-A0A1E4IBQ7-F1
#
_entry.id   AF-A0A1E4IBQ7-F1
#
_cell.length_a   1.000
_cell.length_b   1.000
_cell.length_c   1.000
_cell.angle_alpha   90.00
_cell.angle_beta   90.00
_cell.angle_gamma   90.00
#
_symmetry.space_group_name_H-M   'P 1'
#
loop_
_entity.id
_entity.type
_entity.pdbx_description
1 polymer ?
#
loop_
_entity_poly.entity_id
_entity_poly.type
_entity_poly.pdbx_seq_one_letter_code
_entity_poly.pdbx_strand_id
1 'polypeptide(L)'
;MQVVHGDGALRLDFAVQVNLPRAVEDALQRGVPIYFTAQATLLRSRWYWRDERVARVRRSWRLAYQPLTNTWRVGLGGLNQNYATLAEALAVVTRASQWRLIESAQLDPESRYTVDFSWRLDTSQLPGPMSIGLPGANDFALGVERTLRVE
;
A
#
# COMPACT_ATOMS: atom_id res chain seq x y z
N MET A 1 2.63 10.45 -7.44
CA MET A 1 1.36 10.31 -6.69
C MET A 1 0.56 11.57 -6.97
N GLN A 2 -0.69 11.44 -7.38
CA GLN A 2 -1.57 12.55 -7.74
C GLN A 2 -2.94 12.31 -7.13
N VAL A 3 -3.57 13.38 -6.66
CA VAL A 3 -4.95 13.37 -6.19
C VAL A 3 -5.80 14.01 -7.28
N VAL A 4 -6.80 13.28 -7.76
CA VAL A 4 -7.65 13.73 -8.87
C VAL A 4 -9.08 13.88 -8.36
N HIS A 5 -9.67 15.04 -8.63
CA HIS A 5 -11.10 15.29 -8.44
C HIS A 5 -11.83 14.85 -9.72
N GLY A 6 -12.77 13.90 -9.61
CA GLY A 6 -13.50 13.41 -10.79
C GLY A 6 -14.76 12.60 -10.45
N ASP A 7 -15.86 12.87 -11.15
CA ASP A 7 -17.21 12.31 -10.98
C ASP A 7 -17.68 12.25 -9.52
N GLY A 8 -17.60 13.39 -8.82
CA GLY A 8 -18.14 13.47 -7.47
C GLY A 8 -17.39 12.65 -6.42
N ALA A 9 -16.11 12.33 -6.65
CA ALA A 9 -15.26 11.66 -5.66
C ALA A 9 -13.81 12.14 -5.72
N LEU A 10 -13.14 12.13 -4.57
CA LEU A 10 -11.70 12.29 -4.47
C LEU A 10 -11.04 10.94 -4.73
N ARG A 11 -10.17 10.89 -5.74
CA ARG A 11 -9.42 9.68 -6.12
C ARG A 11 -7.93 9.91 -5.94
N LEU A 12 -7.24 8.84 -5.55
CA LEU A 12 -5.80 8.81 -5.38
C LEU A 12 -5.19 7.86 -6.40
N ASP A 13 -4.25 8.36 -7.18
CA ASP A 13 -3.37 7.56 -8.00
C ASP A 13 -1.96 7.61 -7.41
N PHE A 14 -1.41 6.44 -7.13
CA PHE A 14 -0.04 6.34 -6.65
C PHE A 14 0.75 5.34 -7.48
N ALA A 15 2.03 5.66 -7.65
CA ALA A 15 3.04 4.78 -8.19
C ALA A 15 4.25 4.93 -7.28
N VAL A 16 4.60 3.85 -6.59
CA VAL A 16 5.79 3.76 -5.74
C VAL A 16 6.83 2.99 -6.54
N GLN A 17 8.07 3.49 -6.55
CA GLN A 17 9.20 2.68 -7.00
C GLN A 17 9.81 2.08 -5.76
N VAL A 18 9.81 0.76 -5.68
CA VAL A 18 10.40 0.02 -4.57
C VAL A 18 11.30 -1.07 -5.12
N ASN A 19 12.48 -1.18 -4.50
CA ASN A 19 13.37 -2.31 -4.68
C ASN A 19 13.20 -3.20 -3.47
N LEU A 20 12.91 -4.49 -3.69
CA LEU A 20 12.80 -5.44 -2.59
C LEU A 20 14.21 -5.73 -2.04
N PRO A 21 14.38 -5.77 -0.72
CA PRO A 21 15.56 -6.35 -0.10
C PRO A 21 15.68 -7.81 -0.50
N ARG A 22 16.91 -8.27 -0.67
CA ARG A 22 17.22 -9.65 -1.04
C ARG A 22 16.55 -10.66 -0.10
N ALA A 23 16.48 -10.33 1.19
CA ALA A 23 15.86 -11.19 2.19
C ALA A 23 14.35 -11.42 1.94
N VAL A 24 13.64 -10.40 1.44
CA VAL A 24 12.22 -10.50 1.06
C VAL A 24 12.06 -11.34 -0.20
N GLU A 25 12.93 -11.16 -1.19
CA GLU A 25 12.94 -11.96 -2.42
C GLU A 25 13.20 -13.44 -2.13
N ASP A 26 14.20 -13.74 -1.29
CA ASP A 26 14.53 -15.11 -0.87
C ASP A 26 13.37 -15.77 -0.12
N ALA A 27 12.68 -15.02 0.75
CA ALA A 27 11.49 -15.50 1.45
C ALA A 27 10.35 -15.81 0.47
N LEU A 28 10.07 -14.91 -0.48
CA LEU A 28 9.08 -15.13 -1.53
C LEU A 28 9.39 -16.40 -2.34
N GLN A 29 10.64 -16.58 -2.77
CA GLN A 29 11.07 -17.77 -3.53
C GLN A 29 10.87 -19.07 -2.74
N ARG A 30 10.95 -19.02 -1.41
CA ARG A 30 10.66 -20.15 -0.51
C ARG A 30 9.16 -20.38 -0.31
N GLY A 31 8.30 -19.64 -1.00
CA GLY A 31 6.83 -19.75 -0.91
C GLY A 31 6.23 -18.99 0.27
N VAL A 32 7.00 -18.12 0.94
CA VAL A 32 6.50 -17.33 2.06
C VAL A 32 5.66 -16.17 1.52
N PRO A 33 4.37 -16.05 1.89
CA PRO A 33 3.55 -14.94 1.45
C PRO A 33 3.98 -13.63 2.13
N ILE A 34 4.14 -12.58 1.35
CA ILE A 34 4.44 -11.23 1.81
C ILE A 34 3.21 -10.36 1.67
N TYR A 35 2.95 -9.53 2.67
CA TYR A 35 1.80 -8.63 2.69
C TYR A 35 2.28 -7.19 2.52
N PHE A 36 1.64 -6.47 1.62
CA PHE A 36 1.88 -5.05 1.40
C PHE A 36 0.61 -4.30 1.76
N THR A 37 0.74 -3.20 2.49
CA THR A 37 -0.40 -2.39 2.89
C THR A 37 -0.16 -0.94 2.49
N ALA A 38 -1.07 -0.41 1.68
CA ALA A 38 -1.24 1.01 1.44
C ALA A 38 -2.37 1.55 2.31
N GLN A 39 -2.17 2.70 2.91
CA GLN A 39 -3.16 3.40 3.69
C GLN A 39 -3.15 4.88 3.30
N ALA A 40 -4.30 5.42 2.97
CA ALA A 40 -4.50 6.85 2.77
C ALA A 40 -5.49 7.38 3.81
N THR A 41 -5.10 8.45 4.49
CA THR A 41 -5.89 9.11 5.52
C THR A 41 -6.14 10.54 5.10
N LEU A 42 -7.41 10.91 4.93
CA LEU A 42 -7.80 12.28 4.64
C LEU A 42 -8.04 13.02 5.96
N LEU A 43 -7.27 14.07 6.18
CA LEU A 43 -7.31 14.93 7.35
C LEU A 43 -7.84 16.30 6.92
N ARG A 44 -8.76 16.86 7.69
CA ARG A 44 -9.24 18.24 7.55
C ARG A 44 -8.55 19.12 8.56
N SER A 45 -7.88 20.17 8.08
CA SER A 45 -7.21 21.15 8.94
C SER A 45 -8.26 22.00 9.66
N ARG A 46 -8.25 21.97 10.99
CA ARG A 46 -9.13 22.78 11.86
C ARG A 46 -8.28 23.66 12.79
N TRP A 47 -8.70 24.91 12.99
CA TRP A 47 -7.84 25.97 13.55
C TRP A 47 -7.51 25.89 15.05
N TYR A 48 -8.17 25.08 15.89
CA TYR A 48 -7.92 25.19 17.34
C TYR A 48 -7.90 23.93 18.23
N TRP A 49 -8.01 22.68 17.75
CA TRP A 49 -7.92 21.57 18.74
C TRP A 49 -7.56 20.17 18.26
N ARG A 50 -7.67 19.82 16.97
CA ARG A 50 -7.11 18.58 16.37
C ARG A 50 -7.53 18.47 14.91
N ASP A 51 -6.66 17.91 14.07
CA ASP A 51 -7.05 17.51 12.72
C ASP A 51 -8.15 16.45 12.78
N GLU A 52 -9.24 16.67 12.06
CA GLU A 52 -10.33 15.70 11.98
C GLU A 52 -10.04 14.70 10.86
N ARG A 53 -10.07 13.41 11.20
CA ARG A 53 -9.96 12.34 10.22
C ARG A 53 -11.29 12.15 9.51
N VAL A 54 -11.40 12.69 8.31
CA VAL A 54 -12.61 12.66 7.48
C VAL A 54 -12.80 11.30 6.81
N ALA A 55 -11.70 10.72 6.30
CA ALA A 55 -11.74 9.40 5.69
C ALA A 55 -10.44 8.62 5.95
N ARG A 56 -10.55 7.30 6.00
CA ARG A 56 -9.41 6.40 6.06
C ARG A 56 -9.70 5.19 5.18
N VAL A 57 -8.88 5.01 4.16
CA VAL A 57 -8.93 3.85 3.28
C VAL A 57 -7.64 3.05 3.41
N ARG A 58 -7.79 1.74 3.54
CA ARG A 58 -6.67 0.80 3.60
C ARG A 58 -6.83 -0.22 2.49
N ARG A 59 -5.73 -0.54 1.82
CA ARG A 59 -5.65 -1.56 0.79
C ARG A 59 -4.46 -2.46 1.11
N SER A 60 -4.70 -3.76 1.17
CA SER A 60 -3.66 -4.74 1.43
C SER A 60 -3.58 -5.74 0.29
N TRP A 61 -2.36 -6.02 -0.16
CA TRP A 61 -2.04 -7.03 -1.14
C TRP A 61 -1.29 -8.17 -0.49
N ARG A 62 -1.55 -9.40 -0.97
CA ARG A 62 -0.78 -10.58 -0.63
C ARG A 62 -0.03 -11.05 -1.86
N LEU A 63 1.29 -11.01 -1.83
CA LEU A 63 2.15 -11.57 -2.86
C LEU A 63 2.68 -12.92 -2.39
N ALA A 64 2.54 -13.97 -3.19
CA ALA A 64 3.11 -15.27 -2.89
C ALA A 64 3.59 -15.95 -4.18
N TYR A 65 4.69 -16.67 -4.09
CA TYR A 65 5.17 -17.51 -5.19
C TYR A 65 4.65 -18.94 -5.03
N GLN A 66 4.19 -19.54 -6.13
CA GLN A 66 3.72 -20.91 -6.19
C GLN A 66 4.78 -21.74 -6.95
N PRO A 67 5.65 -22.49 -6.23
CA PRO A 67 6.76 -23.18 -6.87
C PRO A 67 6.32 -24.32 -7.79
N LEU A 68 5.20 -24.98 -7.48
CA LEU A 68 4.67 -26.07 -8.30
C LEU A 68 4.22 -25.60 -9.69
N THR A 69 3.68 -24.39 -9.78
CA THR A 69 3.18 -23.81 -11.04
C THR A 69 4.10 -22.72 -11.59
N ASN A 70 5.24 -22.47 -10.93
CA ASN A 70 6.17 -21.36 -11.24
C ASN A 70 5.43 -20.03 -11.49
N THR A 71 4.46 -19.72 -10.63
CA THR A 71 3.54 -18.58 -10.82
C THR A 71 3.57 -17.65 -9.62
N TRP A 72 3.54 -16.35 -9.87
CA TRP A 72 3.40 -15.31 -8.85
C TRP A 72 1.93 -14.97 -8.67
N ARG A 73 1.42 -15.06 -7.44
CA ARG A 73 0.02 -14.75 -7.12
C ARG A 73 -0.06 -13.47 -6.30
N VAL A 74 -0.85 -12.51 -6.79
CA VAL A 74 -1.20 -11.29 -6.06
C VAL A 74 -2.68 -11.34 -5.70
N GLY A 75 -2.96 -11.36 -4.40
CA GLY A 75 -4.30 -11.20 -3.86
C GLY A 75 -4.58 -9.76 -3.45
N LEU A 76 -5.76 -9.25 -3.77
CA LEU A 76 -6.28 -7.96 -3.35
C LEU A 76 -7.73 -8.14 -2.88
N GLY A 77 -7.93 -8.21 -1.57
CA GLY A 77 -9.24 -8.55 -1.00
C GLY A 77 -9.71 -9.93 -1.48
N GLY A 78 -10.85 -9.97 -2.18
CA GLY A 78 -11.39 -11.20 -2.79
C GLY A 78 -10.84 -11.53 -4.18
N LEU A 79 -10.13 -10.61 -4.83
CA LEU A 79 -9.57 -10.82 -6.16
C LEU A 79 -8.18 -11.45 -6.05
N ASN A 80 -7.89 -12.44 -6.88
CA ASN A 80 -6.55 -13.00 -7.01
C ASN A 80 -6.15 -13.02 -8.49
N GLN A 81 -4.97 -12.50 -8.79
CA GLN A 81 -4.38 -12.52 -10.12
C GLN A 81 -3.03 -13.23 -10.10
N ASN A 82 -2.75 -13.93 -11.20
CA ASN A 82 -1.54 -14.70 -11.39
C ASN A 82 -0.65 -13.99 -12.42
N TYR A 83 0.66 -14.04 -12.22
CA TYR A 83 1.68 -13.38 -13.02
C TYR A 83 2.85 -14.33 -13.27
N ALA A 84 3.53 -14.17 -14.41
CA ALA A 84 4.66 -15.00 -14.78
C ALA A 84 5.95 -14.56 -14.09
N THR A 85 6.09 -13.26 -13.81
CA THR A 85 7.31 -12.71 -13.21
C THR A 85 7.05 -11.91 -11.94
N LEU A 86 8.06 -11.84 -11.06
CA LEU A 86 8.02 -11.01 -9.86
C LEU A 86 7.80 -9.53 -10.21
N ALA A 87 8.43 -9.04 -11.28
CA ALA A 87 8.32 -7.65 -11.70
C ALA A 87 6.88 -7.25 -12.05
N GLU A 88 6.16 -8.11 -12.79
CA GLU A 88 4.75 -7.90 -13.11
C GLU A 88 3.86 -7.92 -11.86
N ALA A 89 4.10 -8.88 -10.96
CA ALA A 89 3.39 -8.98 -9.70
C ALA A 89 3.61 -7.74 -8.83
N LEU A 90 4.85 -7.26 -8.75
CA LEU A 90 5.21 -6.05 -8.00
C LEU A 90 4.59 -4.80 -8.60
N ALA A 91 4.55 -4.66 -9.93
CA ALA A 91 3.94 -3.49 -10.58
C ALA A 91 2.49 -3.24 -10.14
N VAL A 92 1.76 -4.31 -9.81
CA VAL A 92 0.36 -4.26 -9.35
C VAL A 92 0.24 -3.85 -7.87
N VAL A 93 1.26 -4.16 -7.07
CA VAL A 93 1.29 -3.85 -5.63
C VAL A 93 1.86 -2.45 -5.38
N THR A 94 2.74 -1.99 -6.27
CA THR A 94 3.42 -0.69 -6.17
C THR A 94 2.66 0.43 -6.89
N ARG A 95 1.71 0.09 -7.76
CA ARG A 95 0.84 1.05 -8.44
C ARG A 95 -0.62 0.75 -8.15
N ALA A 96 -1.37 1.77 -7.75
CA ALA A 96 -2.82 1.71 -7.80
C ALA A 96 -3.38 3.01 -8.39
N SER A 97 -4.40 2.84 -9.22
CA SER A 97 -5.10 3.93 -9.88
C SER A 97 -6.57 3.96 -9.46
N GLN A 98 -7.18 5.14 -9.54
CA GLN A 98 -8.61 5.35 -9.24
C GLN A 98 -9.01 4.91 -7.82
N TRP A 99 -8.09 5.02 -6.85
CA TRP A 99 -8.39 4.64 -5.49
C TRP A 99 -9.27 5.69 -4.84
N ARG A 100 -10.57 5.41 -4.72
CA ARG A 100 -11.56 6.31 -4.10
C ARG A 100 -11.26 6.49 -2.61
N LEU A 101 -11.01 7.73 -2.16
CA LEU A 101 -10.85 8.03 -0.73
C LEU A 101 -12.17 8.46 -0.08
N ILE A 102 -12.90 9.36 -0.74
CA ILE A 102 -14.16 9.94 -0.23
C ILE A 102 -15.02 10.44 -1.39
N GLU A 103 -16.32 10.52 -1.19
CA GLU A 103 -17.25 11.20 -2.09
C GLU A 103 -17.12 12.72 -1.94
N SER A 104 -17.21 13.46 -3.04
CA SER A 104 -17.11 14.92 -3.04
C SER A 104 -18.26 15.59 -2.30
N ALA A 105 -19.41 14.92 -2.17
CA ALA A 105 -20.53 15.41 -1.38
C ALA A 105 -20.20 15.56 0.12
N GLN A 106 -19.18 14.83 0.60
CA GLN A 106 -18.69 14.93 1.98
C GLN A 106 -17.49 15.88 2.11
N LEU A 107 -17.00 16.43 1.00
CA LEU A 107 -15.94 17.44 0.99
C LEU A 107 -16.57 18.83 1.15
N ASP A 108 -16.24 19.49 2.25
CA ASP A 108 -16.49 20.91 2.44
C ASP A 108 -15.48 21.74 1.62
N PRO A 109 -15.92 22.52 0.61
CA PRO A 109 -15.05 23.25 -0.31
C PRO A 109 -14.32 24.43 0.35
N GLU A 110 -14.76 24.93 1.50
CA GLU A 110 -14.07 26.02 2.22
C GLU A 110 -12.94 25.50 3.13
N SER A 111 -12.75 24.19 3.20
CA SER A 111 -11.81 23.55 4.12
C SER A 111 -10.56 23.02 3.43
N ARG A 112 -9.43 23.16 4.12
CA ARG A 112 -8.14 22.68 3.64
C ARG A 112 -7.94 21.22 4.04
N TYR A 113 -7.67 20.34 3.07
CA TYR A 113 -7.44 18.92 3.32
C TYR A 113 -5.99 18.52 3.12
N THR A 114 -5.55 17.53 3.88
CA THR A 114 -4.26 16.87 3.73
C THR A 114 -4.49 15.37 3.64
N VAL A 115 -3.86 14.72 2.66
CA VAL A 115 -3.84 13.27 2.51
C VAL A 115 -2.52 12.75 3.03
N ASP A 116 -2.57 11.97 4.09
CA ASP A 116 -1.43 11.22 4.57
C ASP A 116 -1.45 9.80 3.98
N PHE A 117 -0.43 9.47 3.20
CA PHE A 117 -0.29 8.18 2.53
C PHE A 117 0.90 7.41 3.07
N SER A 118 0.66 6.17 3.48
CA SER A 118 1.71 5.23 3.85
C SER A 118 1.56 3.96 3.04
N TRP A 119 2.64 3.55 2.38
CA TRP A 119 2.77 2.24 1.74
C TRP A 119 3.86 1.49 2.46
N ARG A 120 3.61 0.28 2.93
CA ARG A 120 4.61 -0.50 3.67
C ARG A 120 4.45 -1.98 3.47
N LEU A 121 5.56 -2.68 3.58
CA LEU A 121 5.60 -4.12 3.74
C LEU A 121 5.21 -4.45 5.18
N ASP A 122 4.17 -5.25 5.36
CA ASP A 122 3.69 -5.66 6.68
C ASP A 122 4.43 -6.93 7.12
N THR A 123 5.55 -6.72 7.80
CA THR A 123 6.38 -7.79 8.38
C THR A 123 5.75 -8.42 9.62
N SER A 124 4.70 -7.82 10.19
CA SER A 124 4.04 -8.37 11.39
C SER A 124 3.30 -9.67 11.15
N GLN A 125 2.98 -9.95 9.89
CA GLN A 125 2.33 -11.19 9.43
C GLN A 125 3.34 -12.28 9.05
N LEU A 126 4.64 -12.01 9.17
CA LEU A 126 5.67 -13.03 8.98
C LEU A 126 5.72 -13.94 10.21
N PRO A 127 5.75 -15.28 10.04
CA PRO A 127 5.84 -16.19 11.17
C PRO A 127 7.14 -15.93 11.96
N GLY A 128 7.00 -15.79 13.28
CA GLY A 128 8.04 -15.41 14.23
C GLY A 128 9.42 -16.07 14.09
N PRO A 129 9.57 -17.34 13.65
CA PRO A 129 10.89 -17.96 13.43
C PRO A 129 11.76 -17.29 12.36
N MET A 130 11.17 -16.54 11.41
CA MET A 130 11.92 -15.84 10.37
C MET A 130 12.59 -14.55 10.86
N SER A 131 12.20 -14.04 12.02
CA SER A 131 12.86 -12.88 12.64
C SER A 131 14.25 -13.19 13.21
N ILE A 132 14.59 -14.48 13.36
CA ILE A 132 15.74 -14.98 14.14
C ILE A 132 16.84 -15.61 13.25
N GLY A 133 16.55 -15.94 11.99
CA GLY A 133 17.45 -16.73 11.14
C GLY A 133 18.25 -15.97 10.08
N LEU A 134 18.09 -14.66 9.95
CA LEU A 134 18.73 -13.87 8.89
C LEU A 134 19.43 -12.64 9.49
N PRO A 135 20.68 -12.33 9.09
CA PRO A 135 21.37 -11.15 9.59
C PRO A 135 20.61 -9.90 9.16
N GLY A 136 19.98 -9.22 10.13
CA GLY A 136 19.29 -7.94 9.94
C GLY A 136 17.77 -8.04 9.92
N ALA A 137 17.12 -8.03 11.09
CA ALA A 137 15.67 -7.79 11.20
C ALA A 137 15.25 -6.41 10.63
N ASN A 138 16.21 -5.48 10.50
CA ASN A 138 16.03 -4.19 9.82
C ASN A 138 16.00 -4.30 8.28
N ASP A 139 16.44 -5.42 7.69
CA ASP A 139 16.52 -5.61 6.24
C ASP A 139 15.14 -5.93 5.62
N PHE A 140 14.14 -6.28 6.44
CA PHE A 140 12.77 -6.55 6.00
C PHE A 140 11.84 -5.33 6.06
N ALA A 141 12.25 -4.25 6.74
CA ALA A 141 11.43 -3.06 6.93
C ALA A 141 11.47 -2.17 5.68
N LEU A 142 10.58 -2.43 4.72
CA LEU A 142 10.31 -1.52 3.61
C LEU A 142 9.05 -0.71 3.86
N GLY A 143 9.17 0.61 3.83
CA GLY A 143 8.04 1.53 3.90
C GLY A 143 8.33 2.84 3.18
N VAL A 144 7.33 3.37 2.50
CA VAL A 144 7.29 4.69 1.89
C VAL A 144 6.14 5.45 2.51
N GLU A 145 6.47 6.50 3.27
CA GLU A 145 5.49 7.44 3.81
C GLU A 145 5.56 8.76 3.01
N ARG A 146 4.40 9.28 2.61
CA ARG A 146 4.25 10.51 1.84
C ARG A 146 2.99 11.24 2.30
N THR A 147 3.16 12.47 2.78
CA THR A 147 2.04 13.38 3.06
C THR A 147 1.87 14.36 1.91
N LEU A 148 0.66 14.50 1.38
CA LEU A 148 0.31 15.43 0.31
C LEU A 148 -0.79 16.39 0.77
N ARG A 149 -0.67 17.67 0.41
CA ARG A 149 -1.80 18.61 0.52
C ARG A 149 -2.73 18.45 -0.67
N VAL A 150 -4.02 18.54 -0.42
CA VAL A 150 -5.04 18.62 -1.47
C VAL A 150 -5.35 20.10 -1.65
N GLU A 151 -5.06 20.64 -2.83
CA GLU A 151 -5.44 22.00 -3.24
C GLU A 151 -6.81 22.01 -3.91
#